data_AF-A0A7R9MQE3-F1
#
_entry.id   AF-A0A7R9MQE3-F1
#
_cell.length_a   1.000
_cell.length_b   1.000
_cell.length_c   1.000
_cell.angle_alpha   90.00
_cell.angle_beta   90.00
_cell.angle_gamma   90.00
#
_symmetry.space_group_name_H-M   'P 1'
#
loop_
_entity.id
_entity.type
_entity.pdbx_description
1 polymer ?
#
loop_
_entity_poly.entity_id
_entity_poly.type
_entity_poly.pdbx_seq_one_letter_code
_entity_poly.pdbx_strand_id
1 'polypeptide(L)'
;MTFKLLVCFALLAIQCAVGRDDGHVLTPPMGWLSWTRYACETDCKRYPKGCINEDLYKSQADRLAADGYKELGYVYVNIDDCWSEMQRDSKDRLVPHKERFPSGMKGLADYVHSKGLKLGIYGDVGPKTCAGYPAQNGKTDKGDYFDIDAKTFAEWGIDSFKFDGCNEDTKRFDDLFPKMGKALNATGRPMVYICEWPLYQKGANYSAVANTCHVYRNAGDIAQTWQSVESIINFYGDNNAVFSKYSGPGHFFDPGM
;
A
#
# COMPACT_ATOMS: atom_id res chain seq x y z
N MET A 1 -59.24 -14.75 26.57
CA MET A 1 -57.88 -14.25 26.90
C MET A 1 -57.02 -14.39 25.66
N THR A 2 -56.81 -13.30 24.94
CA THR A 2 -56.08 -13.29 23.66
C THR A 2 -54.66 -12.80 23.95
N PHE A 3 -53.68 -13.72 23.92
CA PHE A 3 -52.27 -13.39 24.11
C PHE A 3 -51.76 -12.68 22.85
N LYS A 4 -51.47 -11.37 22.93
CA LYS A 4 -50.74 -10.65 21.90
C LYS A 4 -49.25 -10.91 22.10
N LEU A 5 -48.64 -11.64 21.17
CA LEU A 5 -47.20 -11.83 21.08
C LEU A 5 -46.57 -10.50 20.62
N LEU A 6 -45.86 -9.81 21.52
CA LEU A 6 -45.01 -8.69 21.14
C LEU A 6 -43.74 -9.25 20.49
N VAL A 7 -43.58 -9.06 19.19
CA VAL A 7 -42.32 -9.28 18.49
C VAL A 7 -41.48 -8.02 18.65
N CYS A 8 -40.50 -8.04 19.56
CA CYS A 8 -39.46 -7.01 19.63
C CYS A 8 -38.51 -7.20 18.44
N PHE A 9 -38.65 -6.36 17.42
CA PHE A 9 -37.58 -6.16 16.43
C PHE A 9 -36.44 -5.41 17.12
N ALA A 10 -35.39 -6.13 17.52
CA ALA A 10 -34.12 -5.51 17.84
C ALA A 10 -33.55 -4.93 16.54
N LEU A 11 -33.65 -3.61 16.36
CA LEU A 11 -32.86 -2.87 15.39
C LEU A 11 -31.39 -3.03 15.79
N LEU A 12 -30.70 -4.01 15.21
CA LEU A 12 -29.26 -4.01 15.13
C LEU A 12 -28.86 -2.73 14.42
N ALA A 13 -28.39 -1.74 15.18
CA ALA A 13 -27.71 -0.59 14.62
C ALA A 13 -26.49 -1.12 13.89
N ILE A 14 -26.59 -1.25 12.57
CA ILE A 14 -25.43 -1.45 11.71
C ILE A 14 -24.61 -0.18 11.90
N GLN A 15 -23.57 -0.25 12.72
CA GLN A 15 -22.55 0.79 12.74
C GLN A 15 -21.89 0.75 11.38
N CYS A 16 -22.34 1.62 10.48
CA CYS A 16 -21.62 1.87 9.25
C CYS A 16 -20.27 2.44 9.66
N ALA A 17 -19.20 1.71 9.34
CA ALA A 17 -17.86 2.23 9.47
C ALA A 17 -17.75 3.49 8.58
N VAL A 18 -17.08 4.53 9.10
CA VAL A 18 -16.92 5.79 8.38
C VAL A 18 -15.63 5.70 7.57
N GLY A 19 -15.73 5.81 6.24
CA GLY A 19 -14.56 5.80 5.37
C GLY A 19 -14.92 5.78 3.88
N ARG A 20 -13.90 5.54 3.07
CA ARG A 20 -13.94 5.51 1.61
C ARG A 20 -14.86 4.40 1.11
N ASP A 21 -15.85 4.78 0.30
CA ASP A 21 -16.79 3.85 -0.36
C ASP A 21 -16.73 4.09 -1.88
N ASP A 22 -15.66 3.59 -2.51
CA ASP A 22 -15.52 3.59 -3.97
C ASP A 22 -15.87 2.22 -4.59
N GLY A 23 -16.50 1.33 -3.83
CA GLY A 23 -16.87 -0.02 -4.26
C GLY A 23 -15.69 -0.98 -4.44
N HIS A 24 -14.47 -0.57 -4.07
CA HIS A 24 -13.26 -1.39 -4.16
C HIS A 24 -12.76 -1.78 -2.76
N VAL A 25 -11.97 -2.87 -2.68
CA VAL A 25 -11.34 -3.34 -1.44
C VAL A 25 -12.37 -3.61 -0.32
N LEU A 26 -13.42 -4.38 -0.61
CA LEU A 26 -14.48 -4.70 0.37
C LEU A 26 -14.04 -5.68 1.47
N THR A 27 -12.91 -6.36 1.26
CA THR A 27 -12.24 -7.22 2.23
C THR A 27 -10.76 -6.83 2.31
N PRO A 28 -10.07 -7.12 3.43
CA PRO A 28 -8.64 -6.84 3.55
C PRO A 28 -7.86 -7.43 2.35
N PRO A 29 -6.94 -6.66 1.74
CA PRO A 29 -6.17 -7.17 0.61
C PRO A 29 -5.20 -8.27 1.08
N MET A 30 -5.11 -9.33 0.30
CA MET A 30 -4.25 -10.49 0.59
C MET A 30 -3.21 -10.66 -0.50
N GLY A 31 -1.95 -10.86 -0.13
CA GLY A 31 -0.86 -11.01 -1.08
C GLY A 31 0.50 -11.19 -0.41
N TRP A 32 1.54 -10.77 -1.13
CA TRP A 32 2.94 -10.84 -0.73
C TRP A 32 3.59 -9.46 -0.90
N LEU A 33 4.49 -9.08 0.01
CA LEU A 33 5.24 -7.82 -0.03
C LEU A 33 6.72 -8.09 0.31
N SER A 34 7.65 -7.42 -0.37
CA SER A 34 9.08 -7.79 -0.32
C SER A 34 9.81 -7.41 0.98
N TRP A 35 9.39 -6.37 1.68
CA TRP A 35 10.17 -5.68 2.72
C TRP A 35 10.65 -6.57 3.89
N THR A 36 9.76 -7.24 4.63
CA THR A 36 10.16 -7.96 5.87
C THR A 36 11.20 -9.05 5.62
N ARG A 37 11.21 -9.65 4.42
CA ARG A 37 12.14 -10.73 4.07
C ARG A 37 13.37 -10.26 3.30
N TYR A 38 13.21 -9.32 2.37
CA TYR A 38 14.25 -8.96 1.40
C TYR A 38 14.82 -7.56 1.62
N ALA A 39 14.13 -6.71 2.38
CA ALA A 39 14.51 -5.34 2.71
C ALA A 39 14.99 -4.57 1.46
N CYS A 40 16.10 -3.83 1.57
CA CYS A 40 16.72 -3.06 0.50
C CYS A 40 17.96 -3.77 -0.09
N GLU A 41 17.97 -5.10 -0.18
CA GLU A 41 19.10 -5.84 -0.76
C GLU A 41 19.18 -5.58 -2.28
N THR A 42 20.20 -4.85 -2.74
CA THR A 42 20.36 -4.48 -4.16
C THR A 42 21.58 -5.11 -4.83
N ASP A 43 22.42 -5.84 -4.09
CA ASP A 43 23.57 -6.56 -4.64
C ASP A 43 23.14 -7.88 -5.29
N CYS A 44 22.69 -7.78 -6.54
CA CYS A 44 22.29 -8.94 -7.33
C CYS A 44 23.44 -9.85 -7.77
N LYS A 45 24.69 -9.42 -7.65
CA LYS A 45 25.85 -10.30 -7.91
C LYS A 45 26.06 -11.24 -6.75
N ARG A 46 25.96 -10.72 -5.52
CA ARG A 46 26.10 -11.51 -4.30
C ARG A 46 24.83 -12.31 -3.95
N TYR A 47 23.66 -11.73 -4.20
CA TYR A 47 22.36 -12.33 -3.85
C TYR A 47 21.42 -12.42 -5.07
N PRO A 48 21.75 -13.22 -6.11
CA PRO A 48 20.99 -13.23 -7.37
C PRO A 48 19.53 -13.68 -7.24
N LYS A 49 19.17 -14.38 -6.15
CA LYS A 49 17.80 -14.84 -5.84
C LYS A 49 17.13 -14.06 -4.70
N GLY A 50 17.83 -13.08 -4.13
CA GLY A 50 17.40 -12.36 -2.92
C GLY A 50 17.58 -10.86 -3.00
N CYS A 51 18.19 -10.34 -4.06
CA CYS A 51 18.17 -8.91 -4.33
C CYS A 51 16.81 -8.47 -4.90
N ILE A 52 16.51 -7.20 -4.75
CA ILE A 52 15.34 -6.55 -5.35
C ILE A 52 15.53 -6.46 -6.87
N ASN A 53 15.05 -7.47 -7.59
CA ASN A 53 15.08 -7.53 -9.05
C ASN A 53 13.78 -8.13 -9.62
N GLU A 54 13.60 -8.01 -10.92
CA GLU A 54 12.42 -8.50 -11.65
C GLU A 54 12.19 -10.01 -11.45
N ASP A 55 13.25 -10.81 -11.46
CA ASP A 55 13.17 -12.26 -11.29
C ASP A 55 12.64 -12.66 -9.91
N LEU A 56 12.97 -11.90 -8.86
CA LEU A 56 12.39 -12.08 -7.53
C LEU A 56 10.87 -11.98 -7.61
N TYR A 57 10.33 -10.89 -8.15
CA TYR A 57 8.88 -10.67 -8.22
C TYR A 57 8.18 -11.67 -9.15
N LYS A 58 8.79 -12.01 -10.30
CA LYS A 58 8.28 -13.06 -11.19
C LYS A 58 8.23 -14.42 -10.48
N SER A 59 9.27 -14.76 -9.71
CA SER A 59 9.29 -16.00 -8.95
C SER A 59 8.17 -16.07 -7.91
N GLN A 60 7.91 -14.97 -7.18
CA GLN A 60 6.81 -14.92 -6.22
C GLN A 60 5.45 -15.01 -6.90
N ALA A 61 5.27 -14.33 -8.04
CA ALA A 61 4.07 -14.45 -8.85
C ALA A 61 3.83 -15.90 -9.31
N ASP A 62 4.88 -16.59 -9.74
CA ASP A 62 4.80 -18.02 -10.10
C ASP A 62 4.39 -18.89 -8.91
N ARG A 63 4.94 -18.67 -7.71
CA ARG A 63 4.57 -19.44 -6.52
C ARG A 63 3.13 -19.16 -6.09
N LEU A 64 2.71 -17.89 -6.09
CA LEU A 64 1.34 -17.52 -5.75
C LEU A 64 0.32 -18.19 -6.68
N ALA A 65 0.63 -18.25 -7.98
CA ALA A 65 -0.27 -18.81 -8.98
C ALA A 65 -0.23 -20.34 -9.10
N ALA A 66 0.87 -20.99 -8.70
CA ALA A 66 1.04 -22.44 -8.86
C ALA A 66 0.79 -23.24 -7.57
N ASP A 67 1.00 -22.64 -6.40
CA ASP A 67 1.08 -23.37 -5.14
C ASP A 67 -0.20 -23.21 -4.27
N GLY A 68 -1.30 -22.71 -4.85
CA GLY A 68 -2.63 -22.64 -4.22
C GLY A 68 -2.96 -21.32 -3.51
N TYR A 69 -2.03 -20.38 -3.41
CA TYR A 69 -2.23 -19.10 -2.70
C TYR A 69 -3.25 -18.21 -3.40
N LYS A 70 -3.20 -18.13 -4.74
CA LYS A 70 -4.16 -17.33 -5.52
C LYS A 70 -5.58 -17.81 -5.30
N GLU A 71 -5.79 -19.12 -5.27
CA GLU A 71 -7.10 -19.77 -5.05
C GLU A 71 -7.65 -19.48 -3.64
N LEU A 72 -6.75 -19.22 -2.68
CA LEU A 72 -7.08 -18.77 -1.32
C LEU A 72 -7.24 -17.25 -1.20
N GLY A 73 -7.07 -16.49 -2.29
CA GLY A 73 -7.28 -15.04 -2.35
C GLY A 73 -6.02 -14.19 -2.27
N TYR A 74 -4.82 -14.77 -2.15
CA TYR A 74 -3.56 -14.02 -2.18
C TYR A 74 -3.21 -13.62 -3.61
N VAL A 75 -3.59 -12.40 -3.99
CA VAL A 75 -3.53 -11.94 -5.39
C VAL A 75 -2.55 -10.79 -5.63
N TYR A 76 -2.08 -10.11 -4.59
CA TYR A 76 -1.14 -8.99 -4.75
C TYR A 76 0.32 -9.46 -4.64
N VAL A 77 1.16 -8.97 -5.55
CA VAL A 77 2.63 -9.03 -5.48
C VAL A 77 3.12 -7.59 -5.37
N ASN A 78 3.52 -7.16 -4.18
CA ASN A 78 3.85 -5.77 -3.90
C ASN A 78 5.36 -5.56 -3.85
N ILE A 79 5.84 -4.60 -4.64
CA ILE A 79 7.19 -4.06 -4.62
C ILE A 79 7.27 -3.01 -3.50
N ASP A 80 8.22 -3.15 -2.59
CA ASP A 80 8.54 -2.13 -1.58
C ASP A 80 9.71 -1.23 -2.03
N ASP A 81 10.40 -0.54 -1.11
CA ASP A 81 11.47 0.41 -1.43
C ASP A 81 12.61 -0.19 -2.29
N CYS A 82 13.49 0.68 -2.79
CA CYS A 82 14.72 0.33 -3.49
C CYS A 82 14.55 -0.29 -4.88
N TRP A 83 13.41 -0.07 -5.55
CA TRP A 83 13.15 -0.58 -6.90
C TRP A 83 13.64 0.35 -8.03
N SER A 84 13.77 1.65 -7.77
CA SER A 84 14.02 2.68 -8.79
C SER A 84 15.51 2.98 -9.02
N GLU A 85 15.78 3.73 -10.08
CA GLU A 85 17.02 4.48 -10.27
C GLU A 85 17.11 5.63 -9.26
N MET A 86 18.34 6.09 -9.00
CA MET A 86 18.58 7.26 -8.13
C MET A 86 18.17 8.59 -8.77
N GLN A 87 17.80 8.59 -10.06
CA GLN A 87 17.42 9.77 -10.82
C GLN A 87 16.16 9.48 -11.64
N ARG A 88 15.31 10.50 -11.73
CA ARG A 88 14.17 10.53 -12.67
C ARG A 88 14.68 10.66 -14.11
N ASP A 89 13.85 10.29 -15.08
CA ASP A 89 14.17 10.48 -16.49
C ASP A 89 14.06 11.97 -16.93
N SER A 90 14.33 12.23 -18.20
CA SER A 90 14.23 13.58 -18.77
C SER A 90 12.81 14.15 -18.83
N LYS A 91 11.78 13.35 -18.52
CA LYS A 91 10.38 13.73 -18.39
C LYS A 91 9.93 13.79 -16.93
N ASP A 92 10.89 13.75 -16.00
CA ASP A 92 10.72 13.75 -14.55
C ASP A 92 9.95 12.53 -14.01
N ARG A 93 9.91 11.41 -14.76
CA ARG A 93 9.26 10.18 -14.31
C ARG A 93 10.22 9.33 -13.50
N LEU A 94 9.68 8.60 -12.53
CA LEU A 94 10.42 7.51 -11.88
C LEU A 94 10.81 6.45 -12.92
N VAL A 95 11.99 5.88 -12.74
CA VAL A 95 12.56 4.86 -13.63
C VAL A 95 12.89 3.65 -12.78
N PRO A 96 12.42 2.43 -13.10
CA PRO A 96 12.89 1.24 -12.42
C PRO A 96 14.36 0.99 -12.75
N HIS A 97 15.13 0.47 -11.79
CA HIS A 97 16.57 0.25 -11.99
C HIS A 97 16.84 -0.65 -13.20
N LYS A 98 17.53 -0.14 -14.21
CA LYS A 98 17.56 -0.74 -15.56
C LYS A 98 18.15 -2.15 -15.60
N GLU A 99 19.17 -2.41 -14.79
CA GLU A 99 19.79 -3.74 -14.74
C GLU A 99 18.98 -4.75 -13.91
N ARG A 100 18.24 -4.28 -12.90
CA ARG A 100 17.48 -5.13 -11.98
C ARG A 100 16.08 -5.41 -12.52
N PHE A 101 15.55 -4.49 -13.33
CA PHE A 101 14.23 -4.55 -13.95
C PHE A 101 14.31 -4.30 -15.47
N PRO A 102 14.92 -5.21 -16.23
CA PRO A 102 15.21 -5.00 -17.64
C PRO A 102 13.95 -4.87 -18.53
N SER A 103 12.80 -5.42 -18.12
CA SER A 103 11.54 -5.23 -18.86
C SER A 103 10.76 -3.97 -18.43
N GLY A 104 11.26 -3.25 -17.42
CA GLY A 104 10.58 -2.14 -16.77
C GLY A 104 9.33 -2.57 -15.98
N MET A 105 8.69 -1.61 -15.30
CA MET A 105 7.54 -1.92 -14.45
C MET A 105 6.32 -2.39 -15.24
N LYS A 106 6.11 -1.86 -16.46
CA LYS A 106 5.02 -2.34 -17.31
C LYS A 106 5.22 -3.81 -17.70
N GLY A 107 6.43 -4.22 -18.08
CA GLY A 107 6.72 -5.61 -18.44
C GLY A 107 6.51 -6.56 -17.26
N LEU A 108 6.89 -6.14 -16.05
CA LEU A 108 6.59 -6.88 -14.82
C LEU A 108 5.08 -6.93 -14.52
N ALA A 109 4.36 -5.82 -14.67
CA ALA A 109 2.91 -5.78 -14.47
C ALA A 109 2.19 -6.73 -15.44
N ASP A 110 2.50 -6.65 -16.73
CA ASP A 110 1.94 -7.53 -17.77
C ASP A 110 2.19 -9.01 -17.43
N TYR A 111 3.40 -9.35 -16.93
CA TYR A 111 3.72 -10.70 -16.48
C TYR A 111 2.87 -11.14 -15.27
N VAL A 112 2.78 -10.31 -14.23
CA VAL A 112 1.99 -10.59 -13.02
C VAL A 112 0.50 -10.75 -13.37
N HIS A 113 -0.03 -9.88 -14.22
CA HIS A 113 -1.41 -9.96 -14.72
C HIS A 113 -1.67 -11.24 -15.52
N SER A 114 -0.69 -11.71 -16.30
CA SER A 114 -0.81 -12.97 -17.05
C SER A 114 -1.01 -14.20 -16.14
N LYS A 115 -0.66 -14.09 -14.86
CA LYS A 115 -0.87 -15.12 -13.82
C LYS A 115 -2.20 -14.99 -13.09
N GLY A 116 -3.01 -13.98 -13.43
CA GLY A 116 -4.24 -13.62 -12.72
C GLY A 116 -3.97 -12.93 -11.38
N LEU A 117 -2.78 -12.33 -11.22
CA LEU A 117 -2.37 -11.61 -10.02
C LEU A 117 -2.36 -10.09 -10.27
N LYS A 118 -2.05 -9.32 -9.24
CA LYS A 118 -2.03 -7.85 -9.21
C LYS A 118 -0.66 -7.36 -8.78
N LEU A 119 -0.15 -6.29 -9.39
CA LEU A 119 1.17 -5.72 -9.06
C LEU A 119 1.02 -4.46 -8.21
N GLY A 120 1.70 -4.44 -7.07
CA GLY A 120 1.84 -3.24 -6.24
C GLY A 120 3.19 -2.57 -6.38
N ILE A 121 3.22 -1.27 -6.13
CA ILE A 121 4.45 -0.47 -6.09
C ILE A 121 4.51 0.42 -4.86
N TYR A 122 5.68 0.96 -4.59
CA TYR A 122 5.98 1.76 -3.42
C TYR A 122 6.45 3.17 -3.79
N GLY A 123 6.08 4.12 -2.93
CA GLY A 123 6.55 5.49 -2.93
C GLY A 123 6.50 6.08 -1.53
N ASP A 124 6.79 7.37 -1.43
CA ASP A 124 6.94 8.10 -0.17
C ASP A 124 6.41 9.53 -0.30
N VAL A 125 5.74 10.02 0.74
CA VAL A 125 5.15 11.36 0.82
C VAL A 125 6.17 12.48 0.75
N GLY A 126 7.43 12.21 1.09
CA GLY A 126 8.55 13.14 1.02
C GLY A 126 9.21 13.20 -0.35
N PRO A 127 10.30 13.98 -0.47
CA PRO A 127 11.08 14.09 -1.71
C PRO A 127 11.96 12.85 -1.98
N LYS A 128 12.18 12.03 -0.95
CA LYS A 128 12.92 10.78 -1.01
C LYS A 128 12.25 9.70 -0.18
N THR A 129 12.41 8.45 -0.60
CA THR A 129 12.00 7.28 0.18
C THR A 129 12.85 7.14 1.44
N CYS A 130 12.42 6.30 2.38
CA CYS A 130 13.20 5.94 3.57
C CYS A 130 14.62 5.45 3.22
N ALA A 131 14.80 4.71 2.12
CA ALA A 131 16.12 4.29 1.63
C ALA A 131 16.86 5.32 0.75
N GLY A 132 16.28 6.50 0.53
CA GLY A 132 16.92 7.64 -0.15
C GLY A 132 16.71 7.72 -1.65
N TYR A 133 15.80 6.93 -2.23
CA TYR A 133 15.45 6.96 -3.66
C TYR A 133 14.49 8.13 -3.96
N PRO A 134 14.37 8.62 -5.20
CA PRO A 134 13.43 9.69 -5.55
C PRO A 134 11.96 9.34 -5.23
N ALA A 135 11.21 10.28 -4.66
CA ALA A 135 9.81 10.07 -4.27
C ALA A 135 8.88 11.24 -4.67
N GLN A 136 7.64 11.28 -4.14
CA GLN A 136 6.52 12.02 -4.75
C GLN A 136 6.47 13.51 -4.38
N ASN A 137 7.20 13.99 -3.37
CA ASN A 137 7.20 15.42 -3.06
C ASN A 137 8.22 16.21 -3.90
N GLY A 138 7.72 16.85 -4.95
CA GLY A 138 8.52 17.75 -5.75
C GLY A 138 7.73 18.33 -6.92
N LYS A 139 8.29 19.35 -7.54
CA LYS A 139 7.71 20.01 -8.71
C LYS A 139 8.81 20.54 -9.62
N THR A 140 8.59 20.46 -10.91
CA THR A 140 9.42 21.07 -11.97
C THR A 140 8.57 21.95 -12.88
N ASP A 141 9.16 22.44 -13.95
CA ASP A 141 8.46 23.09 -15.07
C ASP A 141 7.49 22.13 -15.80
N LYS A 142 7.71 20.81 -15.71
CA LYS A 142 6.87 19.80 -16.37
C LYS A 142 5.64 19.39 -15.56
N GLY A 143 5.64 19.66 -14.25
CA GLY A 143 4.50 19.39 -13.39
C GLY A 143 4.86 19.01 -11.97
N ASP A 144 3.82 18.69 -11.22
CA ASP A 144 3.88 18.20 -9.85
C ASP A 144 4.12 16.68 -9.84
N TYR A 145 5.07 16.20 -9.03
CA TYR A 145 5.46 14.79 -9.03
C TYR A 145 4.36 13.85 -8.57
N PHE A 146 3.41 14.31 -7.74
CA PHE A 146 2.25 13.50 -7.36
C PHE A 146 1.42 13.12 -8.59
N ASP A 147 1.17 14.07 -9.50
CA ASP A 147 0.38 13.84 -10.72
C ASP A 147 1.16 13.02 -11.76
N ILE A 148 2.44 13.34 -11.93
CA ILE A 148 3.34 12.64 -12.87
C ILE A 148 3.48 11.17 -12.47
N ASP A 149 3.70 10.89 -11.18
CA ASP A 149 3.91 9.53 -10.69
C ASP A 149 2.61 8.72 -10.69
N ALA A 150 1.48 9.31 -10.28
CA ALA A 150 0.17 8.65 -10.37
C ALA A 150 -0.13 8.21 -11.81
N LYS A 151 0.07 9.11 -12.80
CA LYS A 151 -0.11 8.78 -14.21
C LYS A 151 0.87 7.70 -14.68
N THR A 152 2.11 7.78 -14.23
CA THR A 152 3.16 6.78 -14.53
C THR A 152 2.75 5.39 -14.05
N PHE A 153 2.25 5.27 -12.82
CA PHE A 153 1.80 4.00 -12.24
C PHE A 153 0.57 3.45 -12.98
N ALA A 154 -0.38 4.31 -13.34
CA ALA A 154 -1.54 3.90 -14.14
C ALA A 154 -1.15 3.37 -15.53
N GLU A 155 -0.22 4.04 -16.21
CA GLU A 155 0.32 3.61 -17.52
C GLU A 155 1.10 2.29 -17.44
N TRP A 156 1.77 2.02 -16.32
CA TRP A 156 2.43 0.74 -16.07
C TRP A 156 1.48 -0.38 -15.69
N GLY A 157 0.23 -0.08 -15.32
CA GLY A 157 -0.73 -1.09 -14.90
C GLY A 157 -0.62 -1.49 -13.43
N ILE A 158 -0.17 -0.59 -12.56
CA ILE A 158 -0.10 -0.85 -11.11
C ILE A 158 -1.51 -0.97 -10.50
N ASP A 159 -1.69 -1.89 -9.56
CA ASP A 159 -2.97 -2.21 -8.92
C ASP A 159 -3.03 -1.82 -7.44
N SER A 160 -1.89 -1.61 -6.80
CA SER A 160 -1.78 -1.13 -5.42
C SER A 160 -0.58 -0.20 -5.26
N PHE A 161 -0.69 0.78 -4.38
CA PHE A 161 0.35 1.75 -4.11
C PHE A 161 0.52 1.93 -2.60
N LYS A 162 1.69 1.53 -2.08
CA LYS A 162 2.12 1.84 -0.71
C LYS A 162 2.80 3.19 -0.69
N PHE A 163 2.38 4.05 0.24
CA PHE A 163 2.86 5.41 0.39
C PHE A 163 3.36 5.67 1.80
N ASP A 164 4.68 5.72 1.92
CA ASP A 164 5.43 5.89 3.16
C ASP A 164 5.48 7.36 3.62
N GLY A 165 6.05 7.60 4.79
CA GLY A 165 6.09 8.87 5.49
C GLY A 165 7.48 9.45 5.77
N CYS A 166 8.55 8.96 5.16
CA CYS A 166 9.89 9.46 5.46
C CYS A 166 10.16 10.85 4.85
N ASN A 167 11.19 11.53 5.37
CA ASN A 167 11.74 12.77 4.81
C ASN A 167 10.74 13.94 4.64
N GLU A 168 9.67 14.00 5.43
CA GLU A 168 8.67 15.05 5.36
C GLU A 168 8.14 15.48 6.76
N ASP A 169 7.68 16.73 6.88
CA ASP A 169 7.02 17.21 8.09
C ASP A 169 5.62 16.61 8.21
N THR A 170 5.42 15.81 9.25
CA THR A 170 4.12 15.19 9.61
C THR A 170 2.95 16.17 9.69
N LYS A 171 3.20 17.47 9.93
CA LYS A 171 2.16 18.51 9.93
C LYS A 171 1.54 18.74 8.55
N ARG A 172 2.20 18.29 7.48
CA ARG A 172 1.73 18.43 6.09
C ARG A 172 0.98 17.19 5.62
N PHE A 173 0.89 16.14 6.43
CA PHE A 173 0.31 14.85 5.99
C PHE A 173 -1.19 14.96 5.73
N ASP A 174 -1.89 15.81 6.48
CA ASP A 174 -3.30 16.18 6.24
C ASP A 174 -3.55 16.75 4.84
N ASP A 175 -2.52 17.31 4.17
CA ASP A 175 -2.61 17.81 2.79
C ASP A 175 -2.03 16.82 1.77
N LEU A 176 -0.87 16.22 2.06
CA LEU A 176 -0.08 15.48 1.09
C LEU A 176 -0.63 14.07 0.82
N PHE A 177 -1.10 13.35 1.85
CA PHE A 177 -1.71 12.02 1.64
C PHE A 177 -3.01 12.11 0.83
N PRO A 178 -3.94 13.06 1.11
CA PRO A 178 -5.10 13.29 0.26
C PRO A 178 -4.74 13.78 -1.15
N LYS A 179 -3.68 14.58 -1.30
CA LYS A 179 -3.20 15.01 -2.63
C LYS A 179 -2.82 13.81 -3.49
N MET A 180 -2.04 12.87 -2.95
CA MET A 180 -1.69 11.65 -3.68
C MET A 180 -2.94 10.79 -3.98
N GLY A 181 -3.84 10.62 -3.01
CA GLY A 181 -5.10 9.89 -3.24
C GLY A 181 -5.95 10.48 -4.36
N LYS A 182 -6.01 11.82 -4.46
CA LYS A 182 -6.69 12.53 -5.56
C LYS A 182 -5.98 12.30 -6.90
N ALA A 183 -4.64 12.37 -6.92
CA ALA A 183 -3.85 12.13 -8.13
C ALA A 183 -4.06 10.70 -8.66
N LEU A 184 -4.04 9.68 -7.79
CA LEU A 184 -4.35 8.29 -8.15
C LEU A 184 -5.75 8.16 -8.75
N ASN A 185 -6.76 8.75 -8.10
CA ASN A 185 -8.14 8.69 -8.56
C ASN A 185 -8.32 9.37 -9.93
N ALA A 186 -7.63 10.49 -10.17
CA ALA A 186 -7.70 11.23 -11.43
C ALA A 186 -7.17 10.45 -12.64
N THR A 187 -6.39 9.38 -12.42
CA THR A 187 -5.93 8.50 -13.51
C THR A 187 -7.03 7.62 -14.10
N GLY A 188 -8.13 7.41 -13.36
CA GLY A 188 -9.21 6.49 -13.74
C GLY A 188 -8.87 5.00 -13.61
N ARG A 189 -7.64 4.64 -13.20
CA ARG A 189 -7.28 3.25 -12.89
C ARG A 189 -7.50 2.99 -11.38
N PRO A 190 -8.34 2.02 -11.00
CA PRO A 190 -8.46 1.63 -9.59
C PRO A 190 -7.13 1.12 -9.03
N MET A 191 -6.66 1.73 -7.96
CA MET A 191 -5.42 1.35 -7.25
C MET A 191 -5.69 1.30 -5.75
N VAL A 192 -5.36 0.18 -5.11
CA VAL A 192 -5.43 0.06 -3.65
C VAL A 192 -4.39 0.96 -3.03
N TYR A 193 -4.86 2.05 -2.42
CA TYR A 193 -4.00 3.03 -1.77
C TYR A 193 -3.74 2.66 -0.30
N ILE A 194 -2.49 2.30 0.00
CA ILE A 194 -1.98 1.86 1.30
C ILE A 194 -1.14 3.00 1.89
N CYS A 195 -1.57 3.58 3.01
CA CYS A 195 -0.98 4.80 3.57
C CYS A 195 -0.25 4.55 4.90
N GLU A 196 0.94 5.08 5.08
CA GLU A 196 1.60 5.11 6.40
C GLU A 196 1.32 6.40 7.17
N TRP A 197 0.35 7.19 6.74
CA TRP A 197 -0.04 8.45 7.36
C TRP A 197 -0.16 8.40 8.90
N PRO A 198 -1.03 7.56 9.51
CA PRO A 198 -1.20 7.58 10.96
C PRO A 198 -0.03 6.97 11.74
N LEU A 199 0.85 6.19 11.09
CA LEU A 199 2.09 5.70 11.72
C LEU A 199 2.99 6.86 12.13
N TYR A 200 3.16 7.85 11.24
CA TYR A 200 4.08 8.97 11.46
C TYR A 200 3.40 10.17 12.15
N GLN A 201 2.11 10.44 11.86
CA GLN A 201 1.41 11.59 12.44
C GLN A 201 0.67 11.21 13.73
N LYS A 202 1.26 11.58 14.88
CA LYS A 202 0.58 11.46 16.18
C LYS A 202 -0.73 12.26 16.19
N GLY A 203 -1.82 11.59 16.54
CA GLY A 203 -3.14 12.21 16.58
C GLY A 203 -3.77 12.42 15.19
N ALA A 204 -3.36 11.65 14.19
CA ALA A 204 -3.97 11.67 12.86
C ALA A 204 -5.50 11.60 12.90
N ASN A 205 -6.16 12.36 12.02
CA ASN A 205 -7.61 12.33 11.90
C ASN A 205 -8.07 11.07 11.16
N TYR A 206 -8.41 10.02 11.91
CA TYR A 206 -8.85 8.74 11.33
C TYR A 206 -10.06 8.83 10.41
N SER A 207 -10.94 9.82 10.57
CA SER A 207 -12.03 10.02 9.61
C SER A 207 -11.50 10.49 8.26
N ALA A 208 -10.49 11.37 8.23
CA ALA A 208 -9.86 11.82 7.00
C ALA A 208 -9.01 10.70 6.39
N VAL A 209 -8.27 9.95 7.21
CA VAL A 209 -7.49 8.77 6.77
C VAL A 209 -8.40 7.74 6.12
N ALA A 210 -9.47 7.32 6.80
CA ALA A 210 -10.39 6.31 6.29
C ALA A 210 -11.11 6.77 5.01
N ASN A 211 -11.38 8.06 4.84
CA ASN A 211 -11.95 8.62 3.60
C ASN A 211 -10.92 8.72 2.45
N THR A 212 -9.63 8.66 2.75
CA THR A 212 -8.54 8.84 1.77
C THR A 212 -7.94 7.51 1.33
N CYS A 213 -7.66 6.63 2.28
CA CYS A 213 -6.84 5.43 2.14
C CYS A 213 -7.67 4.16 2.29
N HIS A 214 -7.32 3.11 1.54
CA HIS A 214 -7.99 1.80 1.67
C HIS A 214 -7.37 0.96 2.78
N VAL A 215 -6.09 1.13 3.03
CA VAL A 215 -5.34 0.43 4.06
C VAL A 215 -4.41 1.44 4.71
N TYR A 216 -4.20 1.38 6.02
CA TYR A 216 -3.29 2.32 6.67
C TYR A 216 -2.58 1.72 7.89
N ARG A 217 -1.25 1.93 7.93
CA ARG A 217 -0.32 1.45 8.97
C ARG A 217 -0.36 2.36 10.19
N ASN A 218 -0.35 1.77 11.38
CA ASN A 218 -0.47 2.52 12.65
C ASN A 218 0.61 2.16 13.67
N ALA A 219 1.20 0.98 13.55
CA ALA A 219 2.25 0.49 14.43
C ALA A 219 3.60 0.46 13.68
N GLY A 220 4.68 0.55 14.45
CA GLY A 220 6.04 0.44 13.93
C GLY A 220 6.27 -0.84 13.13
N ASP A 221 7.35 -0.85 12.35
CA ASP A 221 7.69 -1.99 11.50
C ASP A 221 7.80 -3.29 12.28
N ILE A 222 7.15 -4.33 11.72
CA ILE A 222 7.25 -5.67 12.26
C ILE A 222 8.64 -6.24 11.98
N ALA A 223 9.24 -6.83 13.01
CA ALA A 223 10.47 -7.60 12.91
C ALA A 223 10.18 -9.10 13.02
N GLN A 224 11.11 -9.93 12.56
CA GLN A 224 11.01 -11.40 12.64
C GLN A 224 11.29 -11.92 14.07
N THR A 225 10.63 -11.34 15.07
CA THR A 225 10.76 -11.70 16.49
C THR A 225 9.38 -11.71 17.15
N TRP A 226 9.19 -12.60 18.13
CA TRP A 226 7.93 -12.67 18.89
C TRP A 226 7.64 -11.36 19.64
N GLN A 227 8.67 -10.70 20.14
CA GLN A 227 8.56 -9.43 20.84
C GLN A 227 7.96 -8.34 19.96
N SER A 228 8.28 -8.34 18.66
CA SER A 228 7.67 -7.40 17.71
C SER A 228 6.19 -7.71 17.46
N VAL A 229 5.83 -9.00 17.37
CA VAL A 229 4.43 -9.42 17.20
C VAL A 229 3.61 -9.02 18.43
N GLU A 230 4.12 -9.31 19.63
CA GLU A 230 3.46 -8.99 20.89
C GLU A 230 3.27 -7.48 21.08
N SER A 231 4.28 -6.67 20.74
CA SER A 231 4.17 -5.20 20.87
C SER A 231 3.10 -4.61 19.95
N ILE A 232 2.95 -5.14 18.74
CA ILE A 232 1.91 -4.73 17.78
C ILE A 232 0.53 -5.17 18.29
N ILE A 233 0.38 -6.41 18.76
CA ILE A 233 -0.88 -6.90 19.34
C ILE A 233 -1.32 -6.01 20.50
N ASN A 234 -0.40 -5.69 21.43
CA ASN A 234 -0.70 -4.84 22.58
C ASN A 234 -1.10 -3.42 22.14
N PHE A 235 -0.38 -2.82 21.18
CA PHE A 235 -0.74 -1.51 20.62
C PHE A 235 -2.17 -1.50 20.04
N TYR A 236 -2.55 -2.54 19.29
CA TYR A 236 -3.90 -2.66 18.75
C TYR A 236 -4.96 -2.93 19.82
N GLY A 237 -4.64 -3.76 20.82
CA GLY A 237 -5.51 -4.03 21.97
C GLY A 237 -5.81 -2.76 22.79
N ASP A 238 -4.77 -1.98 23.11
CA ASP A 238 -4.86 -0.77 23.93
C ASP A 238 -5.65 0.36 23.23
N ASN A 239 -5.73 0.32 21.89
CA ASN A 239 -6.39 1.35 21.06
C ASN A 239 -7.67 0.84 20.35
N ASN A 240 -8.20 -0.32 20.77
CA ASN A 240 -9.33 -0.99 20.09
C ASN A 240 -10.59 -0.10 19.92
N ALA A 241 -10.86 0.82 20.85
CA ALA A 241 -12.01 1.72 20.76
C ALA A 241 -11.94 2.66 19.54
N VAL A 242 -10.73 3.03 19.10
CA VAL A 242 -10.52 3.82 17.88
C VAL A 242 -10.58 2.92 16.65
N PHE A 243 -9.87 1.79 16.70
CA PHE A 243 -9.67 0.93 15.53
C PHE A 243 -10.96 0.23 15.06
N SER A 244 -11.79 -0.22 16.00
CA SER A 244 -13.11 -0.80 15.69
C SER A 244 -14.07 0.18 15.01
N LYS A 245 -13.90 1.49 15.19
CA LYS A 245 -14.76 2.52 14.58
C LYS A 245 -14.41 2.82 13.13
N TYR A 246 -13.13 2.77 12.78
CA TYR A 246 -12.64 3.18 11.45
C TYR A 246 -12.19 2.01 10.58
N SER A 247 -12.34 0.76 11.02
CA SER A 247 -12.07 -0.44 10.21
C SER A 247 -13.36 -0.98 9.61
N GLY A 248 -13.39 -1.24 8.30
CA GLY A 248 -14.54 -1.79 7.60
C GLY A 248 -14.29 -1.97 6.10
N PRO A 249 -15.28 -2.49 5.34
CA PRO A 249 -15.18 -2.58 3.89
C PRO A 249 -14.75 -1.26 3.27
N GLY A 250 -13.69 -1.28 2.45
CA GLY A 250 -13.11 -0.10 1.81
C GLY A 250 -11.99 0.60 2.60
N HIS A 251 -11.80 0.29 3.89
CA HIS A 251 -10.82 0.98 4.74
C HIS A 251 -10.38 0.15 5.96
N PHE A 252 -9.15 -0.37 5.95
CA PHE A 252 -8.63 -1.29 6.97
C PHE A 252 -7.38 -0.77 7.69
N PHE A 253 -7.27 -1.10 8.97
CA PHE A 253 -6.02 -0.94 9.71
C PHE A 253 -5.00 -2.02 9.31
N ASP A 254 -3.74 -1.63 9.21
CA ASP A 254 -2.61 -2.50 8.86
C ASP A 254 -1.62 -2.65 10.03
N PRO A 255 -1.49 -3.84 10.62
CA PRO A 255 -0.56 -4.11 11.71
C PRO A 255 0.89 -4.37 11.26
N GLY A 256 1.19 -4.32 9.96
CA GLY A 256 2.43 -4.86 9.37
C GLY A 256 2.19 -6.24 8.74
N MET A 257 3.19 -6.74 7.99
CA MET A 257 3.14 -8.05 7.32
C MET A 257 3.21 -9.23 8.28
#